data_AF-A0A537IYF3-F1
#
_entry.id   AF-A0A537IYF3-F1
#
_cell.length_a   1.000
_cell.length_b   1.000
_cell.length_c   1.000
_cell.angle_alpha   90.00
_cell.angle_beta   90.00
_cell.angle_gamma   90.00
#
_symmetry.space_group_name_H-M   'P 1'
#
loop_
_entity.id
_entity.type
_entity.pdbx_description
1 polymer ?
#
loop_
_entity_poly.entity_id
_entity_poly.type
_entity_poly.pdbx_seq_one_letter_code
_entity_poly.pdbx_strand_id
1 'polypeptide(L)' 'VMDNRAYQVLKDGMAQYKGGPVPPERLVGMDLESPVVDIPAVAQGFGVHGRRISRPDELRDALAERSDGPRLLDVVIA' A
#
# COMPACT_ATOMS: atom_id res chain seq x y z
N VAL A 1 6.07 -2.79 0.04
CA VAL A 1 4.60 -2.74 0.15
C VAL A 1 4.06 -2.28 -1.17
N MET A 2 3.04 -2.96 -1.67
CA MET A 2 2.27 -2.51 -2.83
C MET A 2 1.06 -1.76 -2.26
N ASP A 3 1.16 -0.45 -2.16
CA ASP A 3 0.21 0.39 -1.45
C ASP A 3 -0.84 0.96 -2.41
N ASN A 4 -1.98 0.28 -2.49
CA ASN A 4 -3.21 0.77 -3.12
C ASN A 4 -4.20 1.33 -2.09
N ARG A 5 -3.76 1.54 -0.84
CA ARG A 5 -4.53 2.11 0.27
C ARG A 5 -5.88 1.44 0.53
N ALA A 6 -6.03 0.16 0.21
CA ALA A 6 -7.30 -0.54 0.37
C ALA A 6 -7.11 -2.01 0.71
N TYR A 7 -8.09 -2.56 1.42
CA TYR A 7 -8.28 -4.01 1.50
C TYR A 7 -8.95 -4.51 0.21
N GLN A 8 -8.26 -4.38 -0.93
CA GLN A 8 -8.83 -4.59 -2.27
C GLN A 8 -9.41 -6.00 -2.45
N VAL A 9 -8.72 -7.04 -1.98
CA VAL A 9 -9.21 -8.43 -2.04
C VAL A 9 -10.56 -8.58 -1.35
N LEU A 10 -10.77 -7.88 -0.23
CA LEU A 10 -12.06 -7.91 0.46
C LEU A 10 -13.13 -7.16 -0.34
N LYS A 11 -12.80 -6.03 -0.99
CA LYS A 11 -13.75 -5.28 -1.84
C LYS A 11 -14.21 -6.13 -3.02
N ASP A 12 -13.28 -6.79 -3.70
CA ASP A 12 -13.55 -7.69 -4.82
C ASP A 12 -14.39 -8.90 -4.37
N GLY A 13 -14.01 -9.51 -3.23
CA GLY A 13 -14.74 -10.61 -2.63
C GLY A 13 -16.17 -10.23 -2.23
N MET A 14 -16.39 -9.00 -1.74
CA MET A 14 -17.72 -8.48 -1.43
C MET A 14 -18.59 -8.33 -2.67
N ALA A 15 -18.02 -7.85 -3.78
CA ALA A 15 -18.73 -7.77 -5.04
C ALA A 15 -19.15 -9.17 -5.53
N GLN A 16 -18.24 -10.15 -5.45
CA GLN A 16 -18.55 -11.54 -5.78
C GLN A 16 -19.65 -12.11 -4.87
N TYR A 17 -19.54 -11.91 -3.55
CA TYR A 17 -20.50 -12.40 -2.56
C TYR A 17 -21.90 -11.80 -2.73
N LYS A 18 -21.99 -10.52 -3.11
CA LYS A 18 -23.27 -9.82 -3.35
C LYS A 18 -23.82 -9.98 -4.76
N GLY A 19 -23.10 -10.68 -5.65
CA GLY A 19 -23.51 -10.91 -7.02
C GLY A 19 -23.43 -9.66 -7.92
N GLY A 20 -22.56 -8.71 -7.57
CA GLY A 20 -22.39 -7.47 -8.33
C GLY A 20 -21.67 -6.37 -7.52
N PRO A 21 -21.42 -5.20 -8.15
CA PRO A 21 -20.75 -4.08 -7.50
C PRO A 21 -21.42 -3.68 -6.18
N VAL A 22 -20.61 -3.44 -5.15
CA VAL A 22 -21.07 -2.95 -3.85
C VAL A 22 -20.79 -1.45 -3.76
N PRO A 23 -21.79 -0.63 -3.38
CA PRO A 23 -21.59 0.81 -3.22
C PRO A 23 -20.50 1.14 -2.17
N PRO A 24 -19.64 2.16 -2.39
CA PRO A 24 -18.55 2.50 -1.48
C PRO A 24 -18.98 2.75 -0.03
N GLU A 25 -20.16 3.35 0.19
CA GLU A 25 -20.72 3.60 1.52
C GLU A 25 -21.02 2.32 2.32
N ARG A 26 -21.04 1.16 1.65
CA ARG A 26 -21.21 -0.16 2.27
C ARG A 26 -19.87 -0.90 2.47
N LEU A 27 -18.76 -0.37 1.98
CA LEU A 27 -17.41 -0.92 2.12
C LEU A 27 -16.66 -0.25 3.29
N VAL A 28 -17.35 -0.11 4.43
CA VAL A 28 -16.86 0.61 5.61
C VAL A 28 -15.59 -0.07 6.16
N GLY A 29 -14.55 0.73 6.40
CA GLY A 29 -13.26 0.25 6.94
C GLY A 29 -12.37 -0.47 5.92
N MET A 30 -12.73 -0.42 4.63
CA MET A 30 -11.99 -1.10 3.56
C MET A 30 -10.98 -0.21 2.84
N ASP A 31 -11.00 1.09 3.14
CA ASP A 31 -10.06 2.10 2.68
C ASP A 31 -9.14 2.54 3.83
N LEU A 32 -7.87 2.78 3.50
CA LEU A 32 -6.78 3.16 4.40
C LEU A 32 -6.34 4.61 4.15
N GLU A 33 -7.29 5.47 3.79
CA GLU A 33 -7.01 6.85 3.37
C GLU A 33 -7.39 7.91 4.42
N SER A 34 -8.04 7.54 5.51
CA SER A 34 -8.57 8.49 6.51
C SER A 34 -8.32 8.02 7.95
N PRO A 35 -7.13 8.31 8.52
CA PRO A 35 -5.98 8.97 7.87
C PRO A 35 -5.20 8.01 6.96
N VAL A 36 -4.46 8.58 5.99
CA VAL A 36 -3.48 7.81 5.22
C VAL A 36 -2.41 7.28 6.18
N VAL A 37 -2.10 5.98 6.07
CA VAL A 37 -1.03 5.36 6.85
C VAL A 37 0.33 5.67 6.21
N ASP A 38 1.22 6.33 6.94
CA ASP A 38 2.60 6.55 6.50
C ASP A 38 3.48 5.34 6.84
N ILE A 39 3.42 4.32 5.99
CA ILE A 39 4.18 3.07 6.18
C ILE A 39 5.70 3.29 6.22
N PRO A 40 6.30 4.14 5.35
CA PRO A 40 7.72 4.50 5.48
C PRO A 40 8.08 5.09 6.84
N ALA A 41 7.27 6.00 7.38
CA ALA A 41 7.52 6.58 8.70
C ALA A 41 7.45 5.53 9.82
N VAL A 42 6.50 4.59 9.73
CA VAL A 42 6.43 3.45 10.68
C VAL A 42 7.71 2.61 10.62
N ALA A 43 8.19 2.27 9.43
CA ALA A 43 9.44 1.52 9.28
C ALA A 43 10.64 2.25 9.91
N GLN A 44 10.73 3.57 9.70
CA GLN A 44 11.77 4.40 10.28
C GLN A 44 11.71 4.42 11.81
N GLY A 45 10.52 4.42 12.40
CA GLY A 45 10.33 4.28 13.86
C GLY A 45 10.88 2.97 14.44
N PHE A 46 11.00 1.91 13.62
CA PHE A 46 11.63 0.64 13.98
C PHE A 46 13.13 0.56 13.62
N GLY A 47 13.74 1.67 13.19
CA GLY A 47 15.13 1.70 12.74
C GLY A 47 15.36 1.07 11.37
N VAL A 48 14.30 0.83 10.59
CA VAL A 48 14.38 0.29 9.23
C VAL A 48 14.30 1.45 8.23
N HIS A 49 15.19 1.45 7.22
CA HIS A 49 15.09 2.45 6.16
C HIS A 49 13.79 2.27 5.38
N GLY A 50 12.88 3.26 5.47
CA GLY A 50 11.67 3.34 4.65
C GLY A 50 11.80 4.39 3.54
N ARG A 51 11.35 4.07 2.32
CA ARG A 51 11.28 4.98 1.15
C ARG A 51 9.93 4.81 0.44
N ARG A 52 9.28 5.92 0.11
CA ARG A 52 8.11 5.94 -0.79
C ARG A 52 8.57 6.00 -2.25
N ILE A 53 7.90 5.23 -3.10
CA ILE A 53 8.10 5.16 -4.54
C ILE A 53 6.76 5.52 -5.19
N SER A 54 6.72 6.65 -5.88
CA SER A 54 5.49 7.15 -6.54
C SER A 54 5.53 7.01 -8.06
N ARG A 55 6.69 6.64 -8.62
CA ARG A 55 6.87 6.49 -10.05
C ARG A 55 7.47 5.12 -10.42
N PRO A 56 7.07 4.51 -11.55
CA PRO A 56 7.61 3.22 -11.96
C PRO A 56 9.11 3.20 -12.26
N ASP A 57 9.69 4.29 -12.75
CA ASP A 57 11.12 4.43 -13.01
C ASP A 57 11.95 4.40 -11.72
N GLU A 58 11.50 5.06 -10.66
CA GLU A 58 12.13 5.05 -9.34
C GLU A 58 12.18 3.64 -8.71
N LEU A 59 11.19 2.78 -9.01
CA LEU A 59 11.13 1.44 -8.44
C LEU A 59 12.31 0.58 -8.89
N ARG A 60 12.68 0.66 -10.17
CA ARG A 60 13.79 -0.13 -10.72
C ARG A 60 15.10 0.22 -10.01
N ASP A 61 15.37 1.52 -9.88
CA ASP A 61 16.60 2.01 -9.26
C ASP A 61 16.62 1.64 -7.77
N ALA A 62 15.51 1.85 -7.06
CA ALA A 62 15.36 1.50 -5.66
C ALA A 62 15.49 0.00 -5.38
N LEU A 63 15.13 -0.87 -6.33
CA LEU A 63 15.35 -2.31 -6.23
C LEU A 63 16.82 -2.70 -6.48
N ALA A 64 17.49 -2.01 -7.40
CA ALA A 64 18.89 -2.26 -7.74
C ALA A 64 19.87 -1.81 -6.64
N GLU A 65 19.49 -0.83 -5.82
CA GLU A 65 20.26 -0.39 -4.65
C GLU A 65 20.56 -1.57 -3.71
N ARG A 66 21.84 -1.77 -3.38
CA ARG A 66 22.25 -2.69 -2.31
C ARG A 66 21.95 -2.06 -0.95
N SER A 67 21.57 -2.88 0.01
CA SER A 67 21.36 -2.45 1.39
C SER A 67 22.02 -3.46 2.32
N ASP A 68 22.74 -2.94 3.32
CA ASP A 68 23.43 -3.76 4.32
C ASP A 68 22.48 -4.27 5.41
N GLY A 69 21.17 -4.00 5.30
CA GLY A 69 20.15 -4.37 6.26
C GLY A 69 18.74 -4.41 5.68
N PRO A 70 17.71 -4.57 6.54
CA PRO A 70 16.33 -4.51 6.10
C PRO A 70 15.99 -3.11 5.57
N ARG A 71 15.20 -3.07 4.50
CA ARG A 71 14.63 -1.84 3.96
C ARG A 71 13.19 -2.05 3.55
N LEU A 72 12.39 -0.99 3.64
CA LEU A 72 11.01 -0.93 3.18
C LEU A 72 10.90 0.01 1.98
N LEU A 73 10.39 -0.51 0.87
CA LEU A 73 9.93 0.30 -0.26
C LEU A 73 8.40 0.31 -0.24
N ASP A 74 7.80 1.49 -0.11
CA ASP A 74 6.36 1.73 -0.17
C ASP A 74 5.98 2.19 -1.58
N VAL A 75 5.47 1.28 -2.40
CA VAL A 75 5.18 1.52 -3.82
C VAL A 75 3.72 1.87 -3.98
N VAL A 76 3.45 3.14 -4.30
CA VAL A 76 2.08 3.63 -4.49
C VAL A 76 1.53 3.06 -5.79
N ILE A 77 0.36 2.42 -5.70
CA ILE A 77 -0.44 1.97 -6.85
C ILE A 77 -1.64 2.90 -6.93
N ALA A 78 -1.73 3.66 -8.01
CA ALA A 78 -2.87 4.49 -8.36
C ALA A 78 -3.72 3.81 -9.45
#